data_AF-A0A239KH16-F1
#
_entry.id   AF-A0A239KH16-F1
#
_cell.length_a   1.000
_cell.length_b   1.000
_cell.length_c   1.000
_cell.angle_alpha   90.00
_cell.angle_beta   90.00
_cell.angle_gamma   90.00
#
_symmetry.space_group_name_H-M   'P 1'
#
loop_
_entity.id
_entity.type
_entity.pdbx_description
1 polymer ?
#
loop_
_entity_poly.entity_id
_entity_poly.type
_entity_poly.pdbx_seq_one_letter_code
_entity_poly.pdbx_strand_id
1 'polypeptide(L)' 'MKRTSRIGRTMTMLEYCKYLLDKLSFDPELLEKEYRKGLKYLSPADQVELKQWIKEKRLELELS' A
#
# COMPACT_ATOMS: atom_id res chain seq x y z
N MET A 1 -16.71 30.13 -14.44
CA MET A 1 -17.22 29.51 -13.19
C MET A 1 -16.10 28.74 -12.50
N LYS A 2 -15.79 29.05 -11.22
CA LYS A 2 -14.94 28.19 -10.39
C LYS A 2 -15.85 27.26 -9.58
N ARG A 3 -15.94 25.98 -9.97
CA ARG A 3 -16.51 24.94 -9.10
C ARG A 3 -15.35 24.12 -8.56
N THR A 4 -14.81 24.61 -7.46
CA THR A 4 -13.91 23.86 -6.59
C THR A 4 -14.70 22.72 -5.94
N SER A 5 -14.48 21.50 -6.42
CA SER A 5 -14.88 20.29 -5.70
C SER A 5 -13.71 19.32 -5.71
N ARG A 6 -12.63 19.68 -4.98
CA ARG A 6 -11.75 18.65 -4.44
C ARG A 6 -12.49 18.00 -3.26
N ILE A 7 -13.44 17.13 -3.59
CA ILE A 7 -13.99 16.18 -2.63
C ILE A 7 -12.78 15.36 -2.18
N GLY A 8 -12.39 15.50 -0.92
CA GLY A 8 -11.34 14.67 -0.33
C GLY A 8 -11.80 13.22 -0.45
N ARG A 9 -11.16 12.43 -1.32
CA ARG A 9 -11.45 11.00 -1.43
C ARG A 9 -11.11 10.33 -0.12
N THR A 10 -12.05 9.57 0.43
CA THR A 10 -11.77 8.62 1.52
C THR A 10 -10.86 7.53 0.95
N MET A 11 -9.70 7.31 1.57
CA MET A 11 -8.81 6.22 1.18
C MET A 11 -9.46 4.88 1.54
N THR A 12 -9.35 3.92 0.64
CA THR A 12 -9.64 2.52 0.94
C THR A 12 -8.59 1.95 1.89
N MET A 13 -8.93 0.86 2.59
CA MET A 13 -7.96 0.21 3.50
C MET A 13 -6.74 -0.30 2.74
N LEU A 14 -6.92 -0.77 1.50
CA LEU A 14 -5.84 -1.22 0.63
C LEU A 14 -4.89 -0.08 0.25
N GLU A 15 -5.42 1.07 -0.17
CA GLU A 15 -4.60 2.27 -0.45
C GLU A 15 -3.86 2.75 0.79
N TYR A 16 -4.51 2.72 1.95
CA TYR A 16 -3.86 3.06 3.21
C TYR A 16 -2.69 2.10 3.52
N CYS A 17 -2.90 0.78 3.36
CA CYS A 17 -1.83 -0.20 3.53
C CYS A 17 -0.67 0.04 2.55
N LYS A 18 -0.94 0.26 1.26
CA LYS A 18 0.12 0.55 0.27
C LYS A 18 0.90 1.81 0.63
N TYR A 19 0.20 2.88 1.01
CA TYR A 19 0.82 4.13 1.45
C TYR A 19 1.71 3.92 2.68
N LEU A 20 1.21 3.22 3.70
CA LEU A 20 1.97 2.94 4.91
C LEU A 20 3.22 2.12 4.61
N LEU A 21 3.11 1.07 3.79
CA LEU A 21 4.24 0.23 3.41
C LEU A 21 5.29 1.00 2.60
N ASP A 22 4.87 1.87 1.68
CA ASP A 22 5.79 2.76 0.96
C ASP A 22 6.59 3.65 1.92
N LYS A 23 5.91 4.24 2.92
CA LYS A 23 6.57 5.06 3.94
C LYS A 23 7.52 4.28 4.84
N LEU A 24 7.30 2.99 5.02
CA LEU A 24 8.13 2.14 5.88
C LEU A 24 9.17 1.33 5.09
N SER A 25 9.27 1.52 3.78
CA SER A 25 10.17 0.76 2.90
C SER A 25 11.66 0.91 3.25
N PHE A 26 12.04 1.94 4.00
CA PHE A 26 13.41 2.15 4.49
C PHE A 26 13.81 1.22 5.64
N ASP A 27 12.84 0.62 6.35
CA ASP A 27 13.08 -0.28 7.48
C ASP A 27 12.48 -1.66 7.18
N PRO A 28 13.30 -2.66 6.83
CA PRO A 28 12.81 -3.96 6.38
C PRO A 28 12.06 -4.73 7.47
N GLU A 29 12.44 -4.57 8.75
CA GLU A 29 11.78 -5.25 9.86
C GLU A 29 10.40 -4.66 10.12
N LEU A 30 10.30 -3.33 10.07
CA LEU A 30 9.03 -2.62 10.27
C LEU A 30 8.09 -2.82 9.08
N LEU A 31 8.63 -2.79 7.85
CA LEU A 31 7.89 -3.09 6.62
C LEU A 31 7.24 -4.49 6.69
N GLU A 32 8.00 -5.50 7.11
CA GLU A 32 7.48 -6.87 7.22
C GLU A 32 6.34 -6.96 8.24
N LYS A 33 6.50 -6.32 9.40
CA LYS A 33 5.48 -6.29 10.46
C LYS A 33 4.18 -5.67 9.98
N GLU A 34 4.24 -4.51 9.33
CA GLU A 34 3.04 -3.84 8.80
C GLU A 34 2.43 -4.57 7.61
N TYR A 35 3.25 -5.21 6.77
CA TYR A 35 2.74 -6.01 5.66
C TYR A 35 1.92 -7.19 6.16
N ARG A 36 2.44 -7.92 7.16
CA ARG A 36 1.71 -9.01 7.82
C ARG A 36 0.42 -8.54 8.49
N LYS A 37 0.39 -7.32 9.04
CA LYS A 37 -0.84 -6.72 9.59
C LYS A 37 -1.83 -6.42 8.47
N GLY A 38 -1.40 -5.77 7.39
CA GLY A 38 -2.25 -5.46 6.23
C GLY A 38 -2.94 -6.72 5.69
N LEU A 39 -2.20 -7.81 5.54
CA LEU A 39 -2.79 -9.09 5.09
C LEU A 39 -3.86 -9.67 6.03
N LYS A 40 -3.85 -9.34 7.34
CA LYS A 40 -4.88 -9.79 8.28
C LYS A 40 -6.16 -8.95 8.21
N TYR A 41 -6.04 -7.65 7.88
CA TYR A 41 -7.17 -6.72 7.86
C TYR A 41 -7.86 -6.65 6.50
N LEU A 42 -7.15 -6.99 5.43
CA LEU A 42 -7.66 -6.90 4.07
C LEU A 42 -8.52 -8.10 3.67
N SER A 43 -9.49 -7.86 2.80
CA SER A 43 -10.28 -8.92 2.16
C SER A 43 -9.39 -9.80 1.27
N PRO A 44 -9.76 -11.05 0.97
CA PRO A 44 -8.93 -11.95 0.16
C PRO A 44 -8.52 -11.38 -1.20
N ALA A 45 -9.40 -10.62 -1.86
CA ALA A 45 -9.10 -9.92 -3.11
C ALA A 45 -8.01 -8.84 -2.91
N ASP A 46 -8.19 -7.99 -1.92
CA ASP A 46 -7.22 -6.92 -1.58
C ASP A 46 -5.87 -7.48 -1.13
N GLN A 47 -5.85 -8.63 -0.44
CA GLN A 47 -4.61 -9.32 -0.08
C GLN A 47 -3.83 -9.77 -1.31
N VAL A 48 -4.53 -10.30 -2.32
CA VAL A 48 -3.92 -10.71 -3.60
C VAL A 48 -3.35 -9.49 -4.31
N GLU A 49 -4.07 -8.37 -4.32
CA GLU A 49 -3.58 -7.13 -4.92
C GLU A 49 -2.38 -6.55 -4.15
N LEU A 50 -2.40 -6.56 -2.81
CA LEU A 50 -1.28 -6.08 -1.99
C LEU A 50 -0.01 -6.91 -2.22
N LYS A 51 -0.16 -8.24 -2.35
CA LYS A 51 0.95 -9.16 -2.68
C LYS A 51 1.57 -8.85 -4.05
N GLN A 52 0.73 -8.62 -5.07
CA GLN A 52 1.19 -8.26 -6.40
C GLN A 52 1.94 -6.93 -6.36
N TRP A 53 1.36 -5.92 -5.71
CA TRP A 53 1.96 -4.60 -5.60
C TRP A 53 3.34 -4.62 -4.93
N ILE A 54 3.52 -5.37 -3.83
CA ILE A 54 4.84 -5.53 -3.19
C ILE A 54 5.85 -6.22 -4.12
N LYS A 55 5.41 -7.23 -4.87
CA LYS A 55 6.28 -7.93 -5.83
C LYS A 55 6.75 -7.00 -6.93
N GLU A 56 5.84 -6.21 -7.50
CA GLU A 56 6.16 -5.19 -8.51
C GLU A 56 7.13 -4.15 -7.95
N LYS A 57 6.84 -3.60 -6.76
CA LYS A 57 7.72 -2.63 -6.09
C LYS A 57 9.10 -3.16 -5.79
N ARG A 58 9.24 -4.43 -5.40
CA ARG A 58 10.54 -5.05 -5.13
C ARG A 58 11.33 -5.31 -6.41
N LEU A 59 10.67 -5.69 -7.50
CA LEU A 59 11.32 -5.82 -8.82
C LEU A 59 11.89 -4.48 -9.31
N GLU A 60 11.22 -3.36 -9.03
CA GLU A 60 11.76 -2.02 -9.31
C GLU A 60 13.04 -1.70 -8.50
N LEU A 61 13.21 -2.29 -7.31
CA LEU A 61 14.39 -2.07 -6.45
C LEU A 61 15.60 -2.95 -6.81
N GLU A 62 15.38 -4.11 -7.43
CA GLU A 62 16.49 -4.99 -7.88
C GLU A 62 16.99 -4.63 -9.29
N LEU A 63 16.27 -3.78 -10.02
CA LEU A 63 16.63 -3.28 -11.36
C LEU A 63 17.32 -1.90 -11.34
N SER A 64 17.63 -1.36 -10.16
CA SER A 64 18.33 -0.09 -9.96
C SER A 64 19.68 -0.27 -9.28
#